data_AF-A0A4U0ZHB9-F1
#
_entry.id   AF-A0A4U0ZHB9-F1
#
_cell.length_a   1.000
_cell.length_b   1.000
_cell.length_c   1.000
_cell.angle_alpha   90.00
_cell.angle_beta   90.00
_cell.angle_gamma   90.00
#
_symmetry.space_group_name_H-M   'P 1'
#
loop_
_entity.id
_entity.type
_entity.pdbx_description
1 polymer ?
#
loop_
_entity_poly.entity_id
_entity_poly.type
_entity_poly.pdbx_seq_one_letter_code
_entity_poly.pdbx_strand_id
1 'polypeptide(L)'
;MAYRPDLQEIEKAYQEVILHWCEIDDQLDDLKIGRKDTPFDQRLMDNMMYAWEYIDSFIKENEYSLFSKEGGPNMLEINHRVHYGQDYTLREEYLKAIDATTEKFSRQIVPIRKYYKRKTALQTSVSKIASEVYIAILGQPQLFIEGNHRT
;
A
#
# COMPACT_ATOMS: atom_id res chain seq x y z
N MET A 1 21.75 -3.51 -8.10
CA MET A 1 20.99 -4.31 -7.10
C MET A 1 19.65 -3.63 -6.93
N ALA A 2 18.53 -4.35 -7.00
CA ALA A 2 17.22 -3.75 -6.74
C ALA A 2 17.20 -3.23 -5.29
N TYR A 3 16.63 -2.04 -5.07
CA TYR A 3 16.42 -1.52 -3.72
C TYR A 3 15.55 -2.49 -2.93
N ARG A 4 15.92 -2.76 -1.68
CA ARG A 4 15.13 -3.56 -0.74
C ARG A 4 14.78 -2.70 0.49
N PRO A 5 13.57 -2.85 1.03
CA PRO A 5 13.20 -2.17 2.27
C PRO A 5 14.06 -2.69 3.44
N ASP A 6 14.44 -1.80 4.36
CA ASP A 6 15.01 -2.18 5.64
C ASP A 6 13.87 -2.45 6.62
N LEU A 7 13.51 -3.73 6.77
CA LEU A 7 12.36 -4.13 7.60
C LEU A 7 12.56 -3.77 9.07
N GLN A 8 13.79 -3.83 9.59
CA GLN A 8 14.06 -3.50 10.99
C GLN A 8 13.89 -2.01 11.25
N GLU A 9 14.35 -1.17 10.31
CA GLU A 9 14.20 0.27 10.45
C GLU A 9 12.74 0.71 10.28
N ILE A 10 12.00 0.07 9.36
CA ILE A 10 10.56 0.30 9.20
C ILE A 10 9.79 -0.08 10.46
N GLU A 11 10.10 -1.25 11.05
CA GLU A 11 9.44 -1.71 12.28
C GLU A 11 9.67 -0.72 13.43
N LYS A 12 10.91 -0.28 13.65
CA LYS A 12 11.22 0.75 14.65
C LYS A 12 10.46 2.05 14.41
N ALA A 13 10.38 2.51 13.16
CA ALA A 13 9.64 3.71 12.83
C ALA A 13 8.13 3.57 13.16
N TYR A 14 7.53 2.40 12.94
CA TYR A 14 6.15 2.14 13.37
C TYR A 14 5.99 2.05 14.89
N GLN A 15 6.95 1.46 15.59
CA GLN A 15 6.95 1.42 17.06
C GLN A 15 6.98 2.84 17.66
N GLU A 16 7.77 3.75 17.09
CA GLU A 16 7.78 5.16 17.47
C GLU A 16 6.41 5.82 17.25
N VAL A 17 5.72 5.52 16.14
CA VAL A 17 4.36 6.03 15.89
C VAL A 17 3.36 5.50 16.91
N ILE A 18 3.43 4.22 17.29
CA ILE A 18 2.56 3.66 18.35
C ILE A 18 2.84 4.35 19.68
N LEU A 19 4.12 4.49 20.06
CA LEU A 19 4.54 5.10 21.32
C LEU A 19 4.01 6.53 21.47
N HIS A 20 4.02 7.28 20.37
CA HIS A 20 3.60 8.69 20.33
C HIS A 20 2.19 8.89 19.77
N TRP A 21 1.38 7.84 19.61
CA TRP A 21 0.11 7.93 18.89
C TRP A 21 -0.84 8.98 19.48
N CYS A 22 -0.97 9.03 20.82
CA CYS A 22 -1.83 10.01 21.49
C CYS A 22 -1.38 11.44 21.20
N GLU A 23 -0.06 11.70 21.29
CA GLU A 23 0.51 13.03 21.00
C GLU A 23 0.31 13.42 19.54
N ILE A 24 0.48 12.46 18.62
CA ILE A 24 0.24 12.66 17.18
C ILE A 24 -1.23 12.99 16.93
N ASP A 25 -2.18 12.23 17.49
CA ASP A 25 -3.60 12.46 17.28
C ASP A 25 -4.08 13.77 17.90
N ASP A 26 -3.55 14.16 19.07
CA ASP A 26 -3.78 15.46 19.67
C ASP A 26 -3.26 16.61 18.79
N GLN A 27 -2.04 16.47 18.23
CA GLN A 27 -1.50 17.45 17.30
C GLN A 27 -2.34 17.59 16.03
N LEU A 28 -2.88 16.50 15.49
CA LEU A 28 -3.76 16.54 14.31
C LEU A 28 -5.06 17.30 14.60
N ASP A 29 -5.62 17.16 15.80
CA ASP A 29 -6.80 17.87 16.27
C ASP A 29 -6.52 19.38 16.50
N ASP A 30 -5.38 19.69 17.10
CA ASP A 30 -4.90 21.06 17.29
C ASP A 30 -4.72 21.78 15.95
N LEU A 31 -4.14 21.09 14.97
CA LEU A 31 -3.95 21.58 13.59
C LEU A 31 -5.23 21.63 12.76
N LYS A 32 -6.39 21.25 13.31
CA LYS A 32 -7.69 21.19 12.61
C LYS A 32 -7.69 20.28 11.39
N ILE A 33 -6.81 19.27 11.39
CA ILE A 33 -6.80 18.15 10.43
C ILE A 33 -7.85 17.10 10.87
N GLY A 34 -8.07 16.99 12.19
CA GLY A 34 -9.04 16.11 12.82
C GLY A 34 -8.43 14.79 13.29
N ARG A 35 -9.05 14.22 14.33
CA ARG A 35 -8.65 12.93 14.90
C ARG A 35 -8.89 11.79 13.93
N LYS A 36 -8.09 10.74 14.05
CA LYS A 36 -8.30 9.53 13.24
C LYS A 36 -9.31 8.62 13.93
N ASP A 37 -10.37 8.28 13.20
CA ASP A 37 -11.40 7.33 13.66
C ASP A 37 -10.82 5.95 13.99
N THR A 38 -9.70 5.58 13.35
CA THR A 38 -8.99 4.34 13.61
C THR A 38 -7.59 4.66 14.13
N PRO A 39 -7.24 4.26 15.37
CA PRO A 39 -5.91 4.49 15.91
C PRO A 39 -4.86 3.67 15.15
N PHE A 40 -3.61 4.15 15.14
CA PHE A 40 -2.48 3.31 14.75
C PHE A 40 -2.09 2.43 15.94
N ASP A 41 -2.62 1.21 15.98
CA ASP A 41 -2.40 0.23 17.03
C ASP A 41 -1.46 -0.91 16.58
N GLN A 42 -1.18 -1.84 17.50
CA GLN A 42 -0.31 -2.98 17.22
C GLN A 42 -0.82 -3.82 16.03
N ARG A 43 -2.14 -4.01 15.93
CA ARG A 43 -2.73 -4.79 14.83
C ARG A 43 -2.51 -4.13 13.48
N LEU A 44 -2.69 -2.81 13.39
CA LEU A 44 -2.42 -2.08 12.16
C LEU A 44 -0.92 -2.11 11.81
N MET A 45 -0.04 -1.95 12.79
CA MET A 45 1.40 -2.11 12.58
C MET A 45 1.75 -3.49 12.03
N ASP A 46 1.25 -4.56 12.65
CA ASP A 46 1.51 -5.94 12.21
C ASP A 46 1.05 -6.14 10.75
N ASN A 47 -0.13 -5.64 10.40
CA ASN A 47 -0.65 -5.66 9.04
C ASN A 47 0.28 -4.95 8.04
N MET A 48 0.78 -3.76 8.40
CA MET A 48 1.73 -3.02 7.57
C MET A 48 3.06 -3.78 7.43
N MET A 49 3.54 -4.43 8.49
CA MET A 49 4.75 -5.25 8.44
C MET A 49 4.57 -6.47 7.53
N TYR A 50 3.44 -7.18 7.59
CA TYR A 50 3.14 -8.28 6.67
C TYR A 50 3.13 -7.84 5.20
N ALA A 51 2.70 -6.60 4.92
CA ALA A 51 2.74 -6.03 3.58
C ALA A 51 4.18 -5.73 3.14
N TRP A 52 5.02 -5.16 4.02
CA TRP A 52 6.44 -4.91 3.72
C TRP A 52 7.24 -6.19 3.51
N GLU A 53 7.02 -7.22 4.33
CA GLU A 53 7.61 -8.54 4.15
C GLU A 53 7.22 -9.14 2.80
N TYR A 54 5.96 -8.94 2.36
CA TYR A 54 5.52 -9.37 1.04
C TYR A 54 6.28 -8.66 -0.07
N ILE A 55 6.41 -7.33 0.03
CA ILE A 55 7.10 -6.51 -0.95
C ILE A 55 8.57 -6.93 -1.05
N ASP A 56 9.22 -7.17 0.08
CA ASP A 56 10.60 -7.63 0.14
C ASP A 56 10.77 -9.02 -0.52
N SER A 57 9.89 -9.97 -0.19
CA SER A 57 9.86 -11.30 -0.83
C SER A 57 9.62 -11.18 -2.33
N PHE A 58 8.66 -10.33 -2.73
CA PHE A 58 8.32 -10.11 -4.13
C PHE A 58 9.53 -9.61 -4.94
N ILE A 59 10.22 -8.58 -4.42
CA ILE A 59 11.43 -8.01 -5.05
C ILE A 59 12.54 -9.05 -5.18
N LYS A 60 12.67 -9.95 -4.20
CA LYS A 60 13.69 -10.99 -4.18
C LYS A 60 13.41 -12.13 -5.17
N GLU A 61 12.15 -12.53 -5.30
CA GLU A 61 11.77 -13.79 -5.94
C GLU A 61 11.22 -13.63 -7.36
N ASN A 62 10.79 -12.42 -7.74
CA ASN A 62 10.10 -12.20 -9.01
C ASN A 62 10.89 -11.28 -9.94
N GLU A 63 10.93 -11.64 -11.22
CA GLU A 63 11.59 -10.86 -12.26
C GLU A 63 10.62 -9.89 -12.99
N TYR A 64 9.34 -9.94 -12.66
CA TYR A 64 8.31 -9.07 -13.25
C TYR A 64 7.93 -7.90 -12.33
N SER A 65 7.41 -6.83 -12.92
CA SER A 65 6.98 -5.63 -12.19
C SER A 65 5.58 -5.82 -11.60
N LEU A 66 5.31 -5.23 -10.43
CA LEU A 66 3.96 -5.08 -9.88
C LEU A 66 2.98 -4.44 -10.88
N PHE A 67 3.46 -3.53 -11.74
CA PHE A 67 2.65 -2.90 -12.79
C PHE A 67 2.55 -3.73 -14.09
N SER A 68 3.10 -4.94 -14.14
CA SER A 68 2.82 -5.88 -15.23
C SER A 68 1.43 -6.50 -15.05
N LYS A 69 0.96 -7.31 -16.02
CA LYS A 69 -0.31 -8.02 -15.86
C LYS A 69 -0.21 -9.07 -14.74
N GLU A 70 0.91 -9.78 -14.71
CA GLU A 70 1.32 -10.79 -13.74
C GLU A 70 1.51 -10.20 -12.33
N GLY A 71 1.94 -8.93 -12.24
CA GLY A 71 2.04 -8.18 -10.99
C GLY A 71 0.72 -7.75 -10.36
N GLY A 72 -0.38 -7.78 -11.10
CA GLY A 72 -1.68 -7.31 -10.61
C GLY A 72 -2.17 -8.01 -9.33
N PRO A 73 -2.22 -9.36 -9.30
CA PRO A 73 -2.57 -10.11 -8.10
C PRO A 73 -1.68 -9.78 -6.90
N ASN A 74 -0.40 -9.50 -7.10
CA ASN A 74 0.52 -9.12 -6.03
C ASN A 74 0.19 -7.73 -5.45
N MET A 75 -0.24 -6.77 -6.27
CA MET A 75 -0.72 -5.46 -5.77
C MET A 75 -1.98 -5.60 -4.92
N LEU A 76 -2.91 -6.49 -5.32
CA LEU A 76 -4.10 -6.79 -4.52
C LEU A 76 -3.72 -7.47 -3.20
N GLU A 77 -2.77 -8.41 -3.21
CA GLU A 77 -2.31 -9.06 -1.99
C GLU A 77 -1.66 -8.06 -1.01
N ILE A 78 -0.89 -7.08 -1.50
CA ILE A 78 -0.36 -5.99 -0.65
C ILE A 78 -1.53 -5.23 0.00
N ASN A 79 -2.55 -4.84 -0.78
CA ASN A 79 -3.73 -4.16 -0.24
C ASN A 79 -4.48 -5.02 0.79
N HIS A 80 -4.62 -6.32 0.55
CA HIS A 80 -5.25 -7.23 1.49
C HIS A 80 -4.46 -7.37 2.79
N ARG A 81 -3.13 -7.41 2.74
CA ARG A 81 -2.29 -7.46 3.94
C ARG A 81 -2.37 -6.19 4.76
N VAL A 82 -2.44 -5.02 4.11
CA VAL A 82 -2.64 -3.73 4.78
C VAL A 82 -3.94 -3.72 5.62
N HIS A 83 -5.01 -4.37 5.14
CA HIS A 83 -6.30 -4.38 5.84
C HIS A 83 -6.46 -5.55 6.80
N TYR A 84 -6.05 -6.74 6.40
CA TYR A 84 -6.40 -8.00 7.05
C TYR A 84 -5.18 -8.79 7.54
N GLY A 85 -3.96 -8.30 7.30
CA GLY A 85 -2.73 -9.01 7.63
C GLY A 85 -2.71 -10.39 6.97
N GLN A 86 -2.39 -11.41 7.76
CA GLN A 86 -2.44 -12.82 7.37
C GLN A 86 -3.66 -13.57 7.92
N ASP A 87 -4.67 -12.85 8.45
CA ASP A 87 -5.86 -13.47 9.02
C ASP A 87 -6.82 -13.96 7.93
N TYR A 88 -6.82 -15.27 7.68
CA TYR A 88 -7.67 -15.89 6.68
C TYR A 88 -9.16 -15.88 7.06
N THR A 89 -9.49 -16.01 8.34
CA THR A 89 -10.89 -15.97 8.80
C THR A 89 -11.49 -14.59 8.57
N LEU A 90 -10.71 -13.54 8.84
CA LEU A 90 -11.13 -12.17 8.55
C LEU A 90 -11.27 -11.93 7.03
N ARG A 91 -10.36 -12.46 6.21
CA ARG A 91 -10.49 -12.35 4.75
C ARG A 91 -11.75 -13.04 4.23
N GLU A 92 -12.15 -14.17 4.81
CA GLU A 92 -13.41 -14.84 4.46
C GLU A 92 -14.63 -14.00 4.86
N GLU A 93 -14.62 -13.40 6.05
CA GLU A 93 -15.67 -12.49 6.52
C GLU A 93 -15.84 -11.28 5.56
N TYR A 94 -14.72 -10.74 5.08
CA TYR A 94 -14.68 -9.57 4.21
C TYR A 94 -14.59 -9.90 2.70
N LEU A 95 -14.90 -11.14 2.29
CA LEU A 95 -14.78 -11.60 0.90
C LEU A 95 -15.50 -10.66 -0.10
N LYS A 96 -16.70 -10.17 0.24
CA LYS A 96 -17.44 -9.23 -0.63
C LYS A 96 -16.70 -7.92 -0.85
N ALA A 97 -15.99 -7.40 0.16
CA ALA A 97 -15.21 -6.17 0.05
C ALA A 97 -13.94 -6.39 -0.79
N ILE A 98 -13.32 -7.56 -0.65
CA ILE A 98 -12.18 -8.02 -1.46
C ILE A 98 -12.59 -8.13 -2.94
N ASP A 99 -13.72 -8.75 -3.24
CA ASP A 99 -14.24 -8.90 -4.60
C ASP A 99 -14.53 -7.54 -5.24
N ALA A 100 -15.22 -6.65 -4.52
CA ALA A 100 -15.51 -5.30 -4.98
C ALA A 100 -14.23 -4.49 -5.24
N THR A 101 -13.21 -4.64 -4.38
CA THR A 101 -11.90 -4.00 -4.55
C THR A 101 -11.18 -4.55 -5.78
N THR A 102 -11.22 -5.87 -5.99
CA THR A 102 -10.62 -6.54 -7.15
C THR A 102 -11.26 -6.09 -8.47
N GLU A 103 -12.59 -5.97 -8.50
CA GLU A 103 -13.32 -5.47 -9.66
C GLU A 103 -12.93 -4.02 -9.98
N LYS A 104 -12.90 -3.15 -8.96
CA LYS A 104 -12.48 -1.75 -9.12
C LYS A 104 -11.03 -1.66 -9.61
N PHE A 105 -10.10 -2.36 -8.95
CA PHE A 105 -8.69 -2.41 -9.32
C PHE A 105 -8.50 -2.79 -10.79
N SER A 106 -9.20 -3.84 -11.24
CA SER A 106 -9.09 -4.36 -12.61
C SER A 106 -9.42 -3.31 -13.68
N ARG A 107 -10.36 -2.40 -13.37
CA ARG A 107 -10.74 -1.28 -14.25
C ARG A 107 -9.73 -0.13 -14.16
N GLN A 108 -9.30 0.22 -12.95
CA GLN A 108 -8.51 1.45 -12.71
C GLN A 108 -6.99 1.28 -12.89
N ILE A 109 -6.46 0.06 -12.83
CA ILE A 109 -5.01 -0.18 -12.97
C ILE A 109 -4.50 0.06 -14.41
N VAL A 110 -5.36 -0.06 -15.43
CA VAL A 110 -4.99 0.02 -16.85
C VAL A 110 -4.29 1.34 -17.22
N PRO A 111 -4.85 2.53 -16.93
CA PRO A 111 -4.17 3.80 -17.22
C PRO A 111 -2.84 3.95 -16.48
N ILE A 112 -2.74 3.47 -15.22
CA ILE A 112 -1.51 3.51 -14.43
C ILE A 112 -0.43 2.65 -15.07
N ARG A 113 -0.76 1.42 -15.51
CA ARG A 113 0.18 0.54 -16.23
C ARG A 113 0.67 1.17 -17.53
N LYS A 114 -0.23 1.79 -18.30
CA LYS A 114 0.13 2.49 -19.55
C LYS A 114 1.07 3.66 -19.27
N TYR A 115 0.80 4.42 -18.23
CA TYR A 115 1.64 5.52 -17.77
C TYR A 115 3.04 5.02 -17.37
N TYR A 116 3.10 4.04 -16.46
CA TYR A 116 4.34 3.45 -15.96
C TYR A 116 5.20 2.92 -17.10
N LYS A 117 4.63 2.06 -17.96
CA LYS A 117 5.33 1.50 -19.13
C LYS A 117 5.93 2.60 -20.04
N ARG A 118 5.15 3.64 -20.33
CA ARG A 118 5.61 4.76 -21.17
C ARG A 118 6.77 5.53 -20.52
N LYS A 119 6.69 5.83 -19.23
CA LYS A 119 7.71 6.64 -18.54
C LYS A 119 9.01 5.87 -18.31
N THR A 120 8.91 4.57 -18.01
CA THR A 120 10.07 3.68 -17.93
C THR A 120 10.78 3.59 -19.29
N ALA A 121 10.04 3.47 -20.39
CA ALA A 121 10.62 3.48 -21.74
C ALA A 121 11.32 4.81 -22.10
N LEU A 122 10.84 5.92 -21.55
CA LEU A 122 11.46 7.25 -21.71
C LEU A 122 12.63 7.51 -20.75
N GLN A 123 13.06 6.52 -19.97
CA GLN A 123 14.13 6.64 -18.97
C GLN A 123 13.93 7.84 -18.02
N THR A 124 12.66 8.12 -17.69
CA THR A 124 12.34 9.15 -16.67
C THR A 124 12.91 8.70 -15.31
N SER A 125 13.35 9.65 -14.50
CA SER A 125 13.82 9.38 -13.12
C SER A 125 12.85 8.49 -12.34
N VAL A 126 13.38 7.47 -11.67
CA VAL A 126 12.61 6.51 -10.88
C VAL A 126 11.79 7.21 -9.80
N SER A 127 12.37 8.20 -9.09
CA SER A 127 11.67 8.97 -8.07
C SER A 127 10.47 9.71 -8.64
N LYS A 128 10.62 10.30 -9.84
CA LYS A 128 9.52 10.99 -10.52
C LYS A 128 8.40 10.02 -10.92
N ILE A 129 8.76 8.86 -11.47
CA ILE A 129 7.78 7.81 -11.80
C ILE A 129 7.04 7.36 -10.53
N ALA A 130 7.76 7.09 -9.44
CA ALA A 130 7.17 6.66 -8.17
C ALA A 130 6.18 7.70 -7.62
N SER A 131 6.55 8.99 -7.60
CA SER A 131 5.67 10.06 -7.14
C SER A 131 4.42 10.21 -8.03
N GLU A 132 4.57 10.20 -9.35
CA GLU A 132 3.43 10.35 -10.26
C GLU A 132 2.50 9.12 -10.23
N VAL A 133 3.04 7.91 -10.00
CA VAL A 133 2.25 6.70 -9.79
C VAL A 133 1.49 6.75 -8.46
N TYR A 134 2.13 7.16 -7.37
CA TYR A 134 1.47 7.36 -6.08
C TYR A 134 0.30 8.34 -6.20
N ILE A 135 0.50 9.48 -6.87
CA ILE A 135 -0.57 10.45 -7.15
C ILE A 135 -1.69 9.79 -7.98
N ALA A 136 -1.36 8.97 -8.98
CA ALA A 136 -2.37 8.29 -9.79
C ALA A 136 -3.19 7.24 -9.01
N ILE A 137 -2.59 6.58 -8.01
CA ILE A 137 -3.30 5.66 -7.10
C ILE A 137 -4.32 6.41 -6.25
N LEU A 138 -3.95 7.61 -5.78
CA LEU A 138 -4.79 8.48 -4.94
C LEU A 138 -5.82 9.32 -5.70
N GLY A 139 -5.53 9.62 -6.97
CA GLY A 139 -6.38 10.44 -7.83
C GLY A 139 -7.73 9.78 -8.12
N GLN A 140 -8.76 10.59 -8.41
CA GLN A 140 -10.10 10.06 -8.68
C GLN A 140 -10.26 9.63 -10.16
N PRO A 141 -10.83 8.45 -10.44
CA PRO A 141 -11.23 7.42 -9.47
C PRO A 141 -10.02 6.69 -8.87
N GLN A 142 -10.02 6.53 -7.54
CA GLN A 142 -8.94 5.83 -6.81
C GLN A 142 -8.75 4.38 -7.28
N LEU A 143 -7.55 3.83 -7.09
CA LEU A 143 -7.23 2.47 -7.55
C LEU A 143 -8.01 1.38 -6.79
N PHE A 144 -8.00 1.45 -5.46
CA PHE A 144 -8.70 0.53 -4.55
C PHE A 144 -9.96 1.18 -3.97
N ILE A 145 -10.84 0.40 -3.34
CA ILE A 145 -11.97 0.95 -2.58
C ILE A 145 -11.43 1.60 -1.30
N GLU A 146 -10.56 0.91 -0.56
CA GLU A 146 -9.91 1.41 0.66
C GLU A 146 -8.42 1.07 0.69
N GLY A 147 -7.66 1.79 1.52
CA GLY A 147 -6.23 1.53 1.74
C GLY A 147 -5.31 2.15 0.69
N ASN A 148 -5.80 3.03 -0.18
CA ASN A 148 -5.03 3.65 -1.28
C ASN A 148 -3.75 4.39 -0.83
N HIS A 149 -3.74 4.98 0.37
CA HIS A 149 -2.54 5.67 0.89
C HIS A 149 -1.49 4.72 1.49
N ARG A 150 -1.95 3.57 2.00
CA ARG A 150 -1.10 2.61 2.72
C ARG A 150 -0.53 1.53 1.80
N THR A 151 -1.26 1.22 0.72
CA THR A 151 -0.85 0.29 -0.34
C THR A 151 0.05 1.01 -1.34
#